data_AF-A0A958VF09-F1
#
_entry.id   AF-A0A958VF09-F1
#
_cell.length_a   1.000
_cell.length_b   1.000
_cell.length_c   1.000
_cell.angle_alpha   90.00
_cell.angle_beta   90.00
_cell.angle_gamma   90.00
#
_symmetry.space_group_name_H-M   'P 1'
#
loop_
_entity.id
_entity.type
_entity.pdbx_description
1 polymer ?
#
loop_
_entity_poly.entity_id
_entity_poly.type
_entity_poly.pdbx_seq_one_letter_code
_entity_poly.pdbx_strand_id
1 'polypeptide(L)'
;MDKAMTKEGSFARDMFERMYDSLFSELIDLRQEYKKYYALEYERFEIFLYKKYNLEPDDIEAILKVENESEEYTIYKKDDFAYGDYGIAQFCFSEVMYGRILNLLLLKKDTDEN
;
A
#
# COMPACT_ATOMS: atom_id res chain seq x y z
N MET A 1 12.09 -4.93 2.58
CA MET A 1 12.37 -4.89 1.12
C MET A 1 13.56 -5.77 0.68
N ASP A 2 14.02 -6.75 1.48
CA ASP A 2 15.16 -7.63 1.09
C ASP A 2 14.86 -8.65 -0.01
N LYS A 3 13.57 -8.91 -0.32
CA LYS A 3 13.19 -9.93 -1.32
C LYS A 3 13.46 -9.53 -2.77
N ALA A 4 13.71 -8.25 -3.06
CA ALA A 4 14.00 -7.80 -4.43
C ALA A 4 15.47 -8.03 -4.85
N MET A 5 16.37 -8.34 -3.91
CA MET A 5 17.82 -8.48 -4.17
C MET A 5 18.40 -7.34 -5.04
N THR A 6 17.86 -6.13 -4.93
CA THR A 6 18.36 -4.98 -5.68
C THR A 6 19.48 -4.31 -4.89
N LYS A 7 20.62 -4.10 -5.54
CA LYS A 7 21.75 -3.38 -4.93
C LYS A 7 21.31 -1.97 -4.55
N GLU A 8 21.72 -1.49 -3.38
CA GLU A 8 21.54 -0.08 -2.99
C GLU A 8 22.08 0.86 -4.06
N GLY A 9 21.30 1.89 -4.41
CA GLY A 9 21.61 2.84 -5.47
C GLY A 9 21.49 2.30 -6.90
N SER A 10 20.94 1.10 -7.10
CA SER A 10 20.65 0.59 -8.45
C SER A 10 19.39 1.22 -9.04
N PHE A 11 19.37 1.37 -10.37
CA PHE A 11 18.20 1.83 -11.12
C PHE A 11 16.94 1.00 -10.82
N ALA A 12 17.09 -0.32 -10.69
CA ALA A 12 15.97 -1.20 -10.36
C ALA A 12 15.36 -0.85 -8.99
N ARG A 13 16.20 -0.57 -7.98
CA ARG A 13 15.72 -0.15 -6.66
C ARG A 13 15.01 1.19 -6.70
N ASP A 14 15.59 2.19 -7.36
CA ASP A 14 14.97 3.52 -7.53
C ASP A 14 13.59 3.39 -8.20
N MET A 15 13.48 2.55 -9.23
CA MET A 15 12.21 2.28 -9.90
C MET A 15 11.18 1.63 -8.97
N PHE A 16 11.58 0.64 -8.18
CA PHE A 16 10.68 -0.01 -7.21
C PHE A 16 10.26 0.94 -6.08
N GLU A 17 11.18 1.76 -5.56
CA GLU A 17 10.88 2.78 -4.55
C GLU A 17 9.90 3.81 -5.09
N ARG A 18 10.10 4.32 -6.31
CA ARG A 18 9.16 5.27 -6.95
C ARG A 18 7.80 4.65 -7.23
N MET A 19 7.75 3.38 -7.62
CA MET A 19 6.49 2.66 -7.79
C MET A 19 5.78 2.47 -6.44
N TYR A 20 6.51 2.13 -5.39
CA TYR A 20 6.00 2.03 -4.04
C TYR A 20 5.45 3.39 -3.57
N ASP A 21 6.24 4.46 -3.65
CA ASP A 21 5.81 5.79 -3.25
C ASP A 21 4.57 6.22 -4.02
N SER A 22 4.54 6.02 -5.35
CA SER A 22 3.35 6.34 -6.17
C SER A 22 2.12 5.51 -5.81
N LEU A 23 2.30 4.29 -5.31
CA LEU A 23 1.22 3.39 -4.91
C LEU A 23 0.58 3.82 -3.59
N PHE A 24 1.42 4.26 -2.65
CA PHE A 24 1.04 4.51 -1.27
C PHE A 24 0.94 6.02 -0.96
N SER A 25 1.31 6.93 -1.88
CA SER A 25 1.35 8.39 -1.64
C SER A 25 0.00 9.01 -1.28
N GLU A 26 -1.09 8.45 -1.79
CA GLU A 26 -2.46 8.93 -1.52
C GLU A 26 -3.18 8.09 -0.46
N LEU A 27 -2.49 7.09 0.11
CA LEU A 27 -3.03 6.27 1.16
C LEU A 27 -2.82 6.92 2.51
N ILE A 28 -3.87 6.90 3.33
CA ILE A 28 -3.85 7.50 4.66
C ILE A 28 -3.54 6.39 5.67
N ASP A 29 -2.46 6.56 6.41
CA ASP A 29 -2.14 5.75 7.59
C ASP A 29 -3.22 5.99 8.66
N LEU A 30 -4.04 4.97 8.91
CA LEU A 30 -5.17 5.07 9.83
C LEU A 30 -4.72 5.26 11.28
N ARG A 31 -3.57 4.75 11.70
CA ARG A 31 -3.05 4.99 13.05
C ARG A 31 -2.61 6.44 13.22
N GLN A 32 -1.96 7.00 12.22
CA GLN A 32 -1.58 8.43 12.25
C GLN A 32 -2.81 9.32 12.21
N GLU A 33 -3.78 9.04 11.34
CA GLU A 33 -5.03 9.80 11.26
C GLU A 33 -5.81 9.72 12.58
N TYR A 34 -5.93 8.52 13.16
CA TYR A 34 -6.56 8.31 14.46
C TYR A 34 -5.90 9.18 15.54
N LYS A 35 -4.57 9.08 15.70
CA LYS A 35 -3.82 9.84 16.70
C LYS A 35 -3.99 11.34 16.53
N LYS A 36 -4.03 11.81 15.27
CA LYS A 36 -4.06 13.25 14.95
C LYS A 36 -5.45 13.87 15.14
N TYR A 37 -6.52 13.15 14.78
CA TYR A 37 -7.86 13.75 14.68
C TYR A 37 -8.91 13.10 15.56
N TYR A 38 -8.76 11.83 15.93
CA TYR A 38 -9.85 11.01 16.48
C TYR A 38 -9.56 10.45 17.88
N ALA A 39 -8.34 10.56 18.39
CA ALA A 39 -7.96 10.03 19.71
C ALA A 39 -8.69 10.70 20.88
N LEU A 40 -9.23 11.92 20.70
CA LEU A 40 -10.08 12.59 21.70
C LEU A 40 -11.52 12.06 21.70
N GLU A 41 -12.02 11.60 20.55
CA GLU A 41 -13.40 11.11 20.39
C GLU A 41 -13.51 9.62 20.70
N TYR A 42 -12.51 8.85 20.29
CA TYR A 42 -12.45 7.40 20.50
C TYR A 42 -11.23 7.07 21.36
N GLU A 43 -11.48 6.56 22.56
CA GLU A 43 -10.45 6.23 23.56
C GLU A 43 -9.45 5.19 23.07
N ARG A 44 -9.88 4.31 22.14
CA ARG A 44 -9.02 3.29 21.55
C ARG A 44 -9.19 3.20 20.05
N PHE A 45 -8.14 2.74 19.38
CA PHE A 45 -8.12 2.56 17.93
C PHE A 45 -9.16 1.54 17.44
N GLU A 46 -9.44 0.49 18.21
CA GLU A 46 -10.44 -0.51 17.81
C GLU A 46 -11.87 0.07 17.86
N ILE A 47 -12.13 0.96 18.81
CA ILE A 47 -13.41 1.66 18.91
C ILE A 47 -13.58 2.62 17.73
N PHE A 48 -12.49 3.27 17.31
CA PHE A 48 -12.46 4.07 16.09
C PHE A 48 -12.78 3.22 14.86
N LEU A 49 -12.12 2.07 14.67
CA LEU A 49 -12.39 1.16 13.56
C LEU A 49 -13.85 0.67 13.55
N TYR A 50 -14.37 0.28 14.70
CA TYR A 50 -15.75 -0.16 14.85
C TYR A 50 -16.75 0.95 14.55
N LYS A 51 -16.62 2.13 15.17
CA LYS A 51 -17.62 3.20 15.08
C LYS A 51 -17.52 4.02 13.79
N LYS A 52 -16.31 4.29 13.31
CA LYS A 52 -16.07 5.15 12.14
C LYS A 52 -16.18 4.39 10.83
N TYR A 53 -15.69 3.14 10.81
CA TYR A 53 -15.63 2.31 9.61
C TYR A 53 -16.62 1.13 9.62
N ASN A 54 -17.34 0.93 10.73
CA ASN A 54 -18.34 -0.14 10.85
C ASN A 54 -17.75 -1.53 10.54
N LEU A 55 -16.51 -1.75 10.96
CA LEU A 55 -15.87 -3.07 10.87
C LEU A 55 -16.39 -3.98 11.99
N GLU A 56 -16.59 -5.25 11.69
CA GLU A 56 -17.02 -6.22 12.69
C GLU A 56 -15.89 -6.54 13.68
N PRO A 57 -16.20 -6.88 14.94
CA PRO A 57 -15.19 -7.17 15.96
C PRO A 57 -14.19 -8.26 15.54
N ASP A 58 -14.65 -9.31 14.87
CA ASP A 58 -13.81 -10.42 14.41
C ASP A 58 -12.79 -9.96 13.35
N ASP A 59 -13.22 -9.07 12.44
CA ASP A 59 -12.34 -8.49 11.41
C ASP A 59 -11.31 -7.56 12.05
N ILE A 60 -11.72 -6.75 13.03
CA ILE A 60 -10.82 -5.87 13.78
C ILE A 60 -9.77 -6.68 14.52
N GLU A 61 -10.16 -7.78 15.18
CA GLU A 61 -9.22 -8.67 15.87
C GLU A 61 -8.21 -9.26 14.89
N ALA A 62 -8.66 -9.75 13.73
CA ALA A 62 -7.78 -10.29 12.70
C ALA A 62 -6.78 -9.24 12.18
N ILE A 63 -7.24 -8.02 11.90
CA ILE A 63 -6.39 -6.92 11.43
C ILE A 63 -5.32 -6.57 12.48
N LEU A 64 -5.72 -6.36 13.73
CA LEU A 64 -4.80 -5.94 14.79
C LEU A 64 -3.84 -7.05 15.18
N LYS A 65 -4.26 -8.31 15.09
CA LYS A 65 -3.36 -9.44 15.29
C LYS A 65 -2.21 -9.39 14.28
N VAL A 66 -2.51 -9.24 12.99
CA VAL A 66 -1.48 -9.14 11.94
C VAL A 66 -0.61 -7.90 12.13
N GLU A 67 -1.20 -6.76 12.47
CA GLU A 67 -0.45 -5.53 12.71
C GLU A 67 0.50 -5.64 13.92
N ASN A 68 0.08 -6.33 14.98
CA ASN A 68 0.92 -6.53 16.17
C ASN A 68 2.02 -7.59 15.98
N GLU A 69 1.97 -8.40 14.91
CA GLU A 69 3.00 -9.40 14.60
C GLU A 69 4.30 -8.76 14.06
N SER A 70 4.23 -7.55 13.50
CA SER A 70 5.41 -6.80 13.04
C SER A 70 5.15 -5.30 12.97
N GLU A 71 6.11 -4.48 13.41
CA GLU A 71 6.08 -3.03 13.24
C GLU A 71 6.11 -2.58 11.77
N GLU A 72 6.37 -3.50 10.83
CA GLU A 72 6.38 -3.24 9.39
C GLU A 72 4.97 -3.18 8.76
N TYR A 73 3.92 -3.61 9.47
CA TYR A 73 2.56 -3.58 8.96
C TYR A 73 1.89 -2.25 9.30
N THR A 74 1.40 -1.56 8.27
CA THR A 74 0.66 -0.31 8.41
C THR A 74 -0.73 -0.46 7.80
N ILE A 75 -1.75 -0.05 8.55
CA ILE A 75 -3.14 -0.08 8.08
C ILE A 75 -3.42 1.21 7.31
N TYR A 76 -3.62 1.06 6.00
CA TYR A 76 -3.93 2.17 5.11
C TYR A 76 -5.41 2.18 4.72
N LYS A 77 -5.99 3.38 4.58
CA LYS A 77 -7.21 3.58 3.79
C LYS A 77 -6.92 4.38 2.53
N LYS A 78 -7.76 4.19 1.52
CA LYS A 78 -7.82 5.11 0.38
C LYS A 78 -8.48 6.42 0.82
N ASP A 79 -7.99 7.56 0.34
CA ASP A 79 -8.70 8.83 0.48
C ASP A 79 -10.01 8.80 -0.34
N ASP A 80 -11.10 9.28 0.24
CA ASP A 80 -12.41 9.37 -0.40
C ASP A 80 -12.39 10.32 -1.62
N PHE A 81 -11.42 11.24 -1.66
CA PHE A 81 -11.19 12.18 -2.77
C PHE A 81 -9.95 11.83 -3.62
N ALA A 82 -9.41 10.62 -3.51
CA ALA A 82 -8.35 10.18 -4.42
C ALA A 82 -8.92 10.02 -5.85
N TYR A 83 -8.80 11.09 -6.64
CA TYR A 83 -9.19 11.21 -8.06
C TYR A 83 -8.24 10.47 -9.01
N GLY A 84 -7.36 9.59 -8.51
CA GLY A 84 -6.61 8.66 -9.34
C GLY A 84 -7.57 7.78 -10.13
N ASP A 85 -7.79 8.15 -11.39
CA ASP A 85 -8.52 7.39 -12.40
C ASP A 85 -8.00 5.95 -12.42
N TYR A 86 -8.92 4.98 -12.28
CA TYR A 86 -8.66 3.56 -12.01
C TYR A 86 -8.02 3.31 -10.64
N GLY A 87 -8.72 2.55 -9.78
CA GLY A 87 -8.18 2.18 -8.47
C GLY A 87 -6.76 1.65 -8.61
N ILE A 88 -5.79 2.32 -7.99
CA ILE A 88 -4.36 2.05 -8.12
C ILE A 88 -4.03 0.56 -7.87
N ALA A 89 -4.78 -0.09 -6.98
CA ALA A 89 -4.73 -1.54 -6.76
C ALA A 89 -5.13 -2.32 -8.02
N GLN A 90 -6.24 -1.95 -8.65
CA GLN A 90 -6.76 -2.56 -9.89
C GLN A 90 -5.81 -2.36 -11.06
N PHE A 91 -5.13 -1.20 -11.14
CA PHE A 91 -4.07 -0.96 -12.12
C PHE A 91 -2.81 -1.79 -11.81
N CYS A 92 -2.38 -1.87 -10.55
CA CYS A 92 -1.16 -2.59 -10.17
C CYS A 92 -1.28 -4.11 -10.25
N PHE A 93 -2.49 -4.63 -10.05
CA PHE A 93 -2.81 -6.04 -10.28
C PHE A 93 -3.36 -6.30 -11.69
N SER A 94 -3.33 -5.31 -12.59
CA SER A 94 -3.75 -5.53 -13.98
C SER A 94 -2.72 -6.36 -14.74
N GLU A 95 -3.19 -7.18 -15.68
CA GLU A 95 -2.35 -7.95 -16.60
C GLU A 95 -1.35 -7.06 -17.37
N VAL A 96 -1.74 -5.81 -17.64
CA VAL A 96 -0.90 -4.82 -18.31
C VAL A 96 0.29 -4.43 -17.44
N MET A 97 0.06 -4.15 -16.16
CA MET A 97 1.13 -3.78 -15.23
C MET A 97 2.01 -4.99 -14.88
N TYR A 98 1.41 -6.16 -14.74
CA TYR A 98 2.13 -7.43 -14.58
C TYR A 98 3.11 -7.67 -15.74
N GLY A 99 2.67 -7.52 -16.99
CA GLY A 99 3.53 -7.66 -18.17
C GLY A 99 4.67 -6.63 -18.23
N ARG A 100 4.40 -5.37 -17.84
CA ARG A 100 5.42 -4.31 -17.79
C ARG A 100 6.46 -4.55 -16.70
N ILE A 101 6.03 -4.95 -15.51
CA ILE A 101 6.93 -5.31 -14.40
C ILE A 101 7.79 -6.52 -14.80
N LEU A 102 7.20 -7.54 -15.42
CA LEU A 102 7.95 -8.70 -15.90
C LEU A 102 8.98 -8.33 -16.97
N ASN A 103 8.64 -7.46 -17.93
CA ASN A 103 9.61 -7.05 -18.96
C ASN A 103 10.77 -6.23 -18.36
N LEU A 104 10.48 -5.34 -17.39
CA LEU A 104 11.49 -4.61 -16.62
C LEU A 104 12.40 -5.54 -15.82
N LEU A 105 11.82 -6.52 -15.12
CA LEU A 105 12.55 -7.50 -14.29
C LEU A 105 13.39 -8.48 -15.13
N LEU A 106 12.86 -8.90 -16.27
CA LEU A 106 13.53 -9.86 -17.15
C LEU A 106 14.51 -9.21 -18.11
N LEU A 107 14.59 -7.86 -18.13
CA LEU A 107 15.41 -7.08 -19.08
C LEU A 107 15.26 -7.59 -20.52
N LYS A 108 14.04 -7.97 -20.90
CA LYS A 108 13.77 -8.33 -22.30
C LYS A 108 14.01 -7.07 -23.11
N LYS A 109 15.10 -7.04 -23.88
CA LYS A 109 15.33 -5.99 -24.86
C LYS A 109 14.07 -5.90 -25.72
N ASP A 110 13.52 -4.70 -25.84
CA ASP A 110 12.55 -4.41 -26.88
C ASP A 110 13.16 -4.94 -28.18
N THR A 111 12.48 -5.92 -28.75
CA THR A 111 12.90 -6.45 -30.03
C THR A 111 12.44 -5.39 -31.01
N ASP A 112 13.34 -4.47 -31.37
CA ASP A 112 13.12 -3.53 -32.47
C ASP A 112 12.76 -4.37 -33.70
N GLU A 113 11.47 -4.39 -34.05
CA GLU A 113 10.98 -4.92 -35.30
C GLU A 113 11.48 -3.99 -36.41
N ASN A 114 12.39 -4.50 -37.25
CA ASN A 114 12.62 -3.99 -38.61
C ASN A 114 11.46 -4.41 -39.52
#